data_AF-A0A0Q8Q3C2-F1
#
_entry.id   AF-A0A0Q8Q3C2-F1
#
_cell.length_a   1.000
_cell.length_b   1.000
_cell.length_c   1.000
_cell.angle_alpha   90.00
_cell.angle_beta   90.00
_cell.angle_gamma   90.00
#
_symmetry.space_group_name_H-M   'P 1'
#
loop_
_entity.id
_entity.type
_entity.pdbx_description
1 polymer ?
#
loop_
_entity_poly.entity_id
_entity_poly.type
_entity_poly.pdbx_seq_one_letter_code
_entity_poly.pdbx_strand_id
1 'polypeptide(L)'
;MSALHTLDARLYEVLAGSGLSAFERERVVDLCESVVAMTADLPHPGRTARCATHLLVGTDVTGLDPRVRGDIARLCEVAVVRGL
;
A
#
# COMPACT_ATOMS: atom_id res chain seq x y z
N MET A 1 8.29 17.13 -2.75
CA MET A 1 9.08 16.10 -2.03
C MET A 1 8.51 15.81 -0.64
N SER A 2 7.19 15.63 -0.45
CA SER A 2 6.62 15.55 0.92
C SER A 2 5.54 14.49 1.12
N ALA A 3 4.86 14.11 0.04
CA ALA A 3 3.78 13.14 0.04
C ALA A 3 4.40 11.73 0.10
N LEU A 4 4.88 11.20 -1.02
CA LEU A 4 5.47 9.85 -1.16
C LEU A 4 6.33 9.37 0.03
N HIS A 5 7.27 10.20 0.52
CA HIS A 5 8.11 9.84 1.68
C HIS A 5 7.32 9.54 2.97
N THR A 6 6.14 10.14 3.14
CA THR A 6 5.22 9.89 4.27
C THR A 6 4.54 8.55 4.12
N LEU A 7 4.10 8.17 2.92
CA LEU A 7 3.52 6.85 2.67
C LEU A 7 4.57 5.75 2.88
N ASP A 8 5.77 5.91 2.33
CA ASP A 8 6.86 4.93 2.44
C ASP A 8 7.20 4.66 3.90
N ALA A 9 7.39 5.71 4.69
CA ALA A 9 7.70 5.57 6.11
C ALA A 9 6.61 4.78 6.86
N ARG A 10 5.33 5.05 6.57
CA ARG A 10 4.20 4.33 7.19
C ARG A 10 4.11 2.88 6.72
N LEU A 11 4.40 2.61 5.46
CA LEU A 11 4.46 1.25 4.93
C LEU A 11 5.58 0.47 5.62
N TYR A 12 6.79 1.04 5.73
CA TYR A 12 7.90 0.40 6.44
C TYR A 12 7.60 0.16 7.92
N GLU A 13 6.91 1.09 8.60
CA GLU A 13 6.44 0.89 9.98
C GLU A 13 5.49 -0.31 10.09
N VAL A 14 4.49 -0.40 9.21
CA VAL A 14 3.50 -1.50 9.21
C VAL A 14 4.14 -2.84 8.82
N LEU A 15 5.12 -2.83 7.92
CA LEU A 15 5.84 -4.01 7.48
C LEU A 15 6.88 -4.47 8.51
N ALA A 16 7.26 -3.62 9.47
CA ALA A 16 8.17 -3.99 10.55
C ALA A 16 7.52 -5.05 11.45
N GLY A 17 8.10 -6.25 11.45
CA GLY A 17 7.57 -7.39 12.22
C GLY A 17 6.60 -8.29 11.46
N SER A 18 6.33 -8.03 10.17
CA SER A 18 5.52 -8.90 9.31
C SER A 18 6.18 -10.23 8.93
N GLY A 19 7.44 -10.45 9.31
CA GLY A 19 8.21 -11.64 8.94
C GLY A 19 8.66 -11.68 7.48
N LEU A 20 8.23 -10.72 6.65
CA LEU A 20 8.62 -10.62 5.24
C LEU A 20 10.13 -10.41 5.08
N SER A 21 10.68 -10.98 4.01
CA SER A 21 12.02 -10.70 3.53
C SER A 21 12.15 -9.23 3.08
N ALA A 22 13.38 -8.73 2.96
CA ALA A 22 13.62 -7.38 2.46
C ALA A 22 13.02 -7.18 1.05
N PHE A 23 13.18 -8.17 0.17
CA PHE A 23 12.65 -8.16 -1.18
C PHE A 23 11.11 -8.07 -1.20
N GLU A 24 10.42 -8.85 -0.37
CA GLU A 24 8.96 -8.79 -0.28
C GLU A 24 8.47 -7.44 0.24
N ARG A 25 9.19 -6.83 1.20
CA ARG A 25 8.84 -5.49 1.71
C ARG A 25 8.97 -4.43 0.63
N GLU A 26 10.08 -4.42 -0.11
CA GLU A 26 10.26 -3.52 -1.25
C GLU A 26 9.16 -3.74 -2.29
N ARG A 27 8.84 -5.01 -2.60
CA ARG A 27 7.75 -5.32 -3.53
C ARG A 27 6.40 -4.75 -3.08
N VAL A 28 6.07 -4.83 -1.79
CA VAL A 28 4.85 -4.22 -1.25
C VAL A 28 4.86 -2.71 -1.43
N VAL A 29 5.98 -2.04 -1.17
CA VAL A 29 6.12 -0.59 -1.34
C VAL A 29 5.91 -0.19 -2.80
N ASP A 30 6.60 -0.83 -3.74
CA ASP A 30 6.45 -0.57 -5.19
C ASP A 30 5.00 -0.75 -5.67
N LEU A 31 4.33 -1.81 -5.18
CA LEU A 31 2.92 -2.06 -5.49
C LEU A 31 2.02 -0.96 -4.94
N CYS A 32 2.28 -0.48 -3.72
CA CYS A 32 1.50 0.58 -3.11
C CYS A 32 1.67 1.92 -3.84
N GLU A 33 2.90 2.28 -4.20
CA GLU A 33 3.17 3.47 -5.02
C GLU A 33 2.45 3.39 -6.37
N SER A 34 2.51 2.22 -7.02
CA SER A 34 1.81 1.98 -8.28
C SER A 34 0.29 2.12 -8.13
N VAL A 35 -0.29 1.56 -7.05
CA VAL A 35 -1.73 1.71 -6.76
C VAL A 35 -2.09 3.18 -6.57
N VAL A 36 -1.33 3.93 -5.77
CA VAL A 36 -1.61 5.35 -5.53
C VAL A 36 -1.58 6.14 -6.83
N ALA A 37 -0.55 5.94 -7.66
CA ALA A 37 -0.41 6.61 -8.95
C ALA A 37 -1.55 6.26 -9.92
N MET A 38 -1.94 4.99 -10.02
CA MET A 38 -2.97 4.55 -10.97
C MET A 38 -4.40 4.93 -10.54
N THR A 39 -4.64 5.11 -9.24
CA THR A 39 -6.01 5.25 -8.72
C THR A 39 -6.39 6.69 -8.36
N ALA A 40 -5.43 7.62 -8.34
CA ALA A 40 -5.65 9.02 -7.99
C ALA A 40 -6.76 9.70 -8.82
N ASP A 41 -6.80 9.42 -10.13
CA ASP A 41 -7.75 10.06 -11.06
C ASP A 41 -8.98 9.19 -11.37
N LEU A 42 -9.16 8.07 -10.65
CA LEU A 42 -10.30 7.17 -10.87
C LEU A 42 -11.52 7.56 -10.01
N PRO A 43 -12.74 7.16 -10.42
CA PRO A 43 -13.92 7.31 -9.59
C PRO A 43 -13.73 6.64 -8.22
N HIS A 44 -14.17 7.31 -7.16
CA HIS A 44 -14.04 6.85 -5.78
C HIS A 44 -12.59 6.45 -5.43
N PRO A 45 -11.62 7.36 -5.56
CA PRO A 45 -10.20 7.01 -5.69
C PRO A 45 -9.67 6.28 -4.43
N GLY A 46 -10.14 6.64 -3.23
CA GLY A 46 -9.83 5.90 -2.00
C GLY A 46 -10.35 4.46 -1.97
N ARG A 47 -11.59 4.22 -2.40
CA ARG A 47 -12.16 2.86 -2.46
C ARG A 47 -11.44 2.03 -3.53
N THR A 48 -11.15 2.64 -4.67
CA THR A 48 -10.44 2.00 -5.78
C THR A 48 -9.02 1.62 -5.37
N ALA A 49 -8.28 2.52 -4.71
CA ALA A 49 -6.97 2.25 -4.13
C ALA A 49 -7.03 1.08 -3.13
N ARG A 50 -7.97 1.12 -2.18
CA ARG A 50 -8.13 0.06 -1.18
C ARG A 50 -8.34 -1.32 -1.83
N CYS A 51 -9.24 -1.41 -2.82
CA CYS A 51 -9.52 -2.65 -3.53
C CYS A 51 -8.32 -3.13 -4.35
N ALA A 52 -7.65 -2.21 -5.07
CA ALA A 52 -6.47 -2.53 -5.86
C ALA A 52 -5.32 -3.04 -4.99
N THR A 53 -5.06 -2.41 -3.85
CA THR A 53 -4.04 -2.88 -2.90
C THR A 53 -4.34 -4.28 -2.39
N HIS A 54 -5.60 -4.56 -1.99
CA HIS A 54 -5.98 -5.89 -1.53
C HIS A 54 -5.75 -6.97 -2.59
N LEU A 55 -6.06 -6.67 -3.85
CA LEU A 55 -5.86 -7.57 -4.98
C LEU A 55 -4.37 -7.77 -5.24
N LEU A 56 -3.64 -6.69 -5.55
CA LEU A 56 -2.26 -6.77 -6.05
C LEU A 56 -1.29 -7.26 -4.97
N VAL A 57 -1.36 -6.73 -3.74
CA VAL A 57 -0.51 -7.20 -2.64
C VAL A 57 -0.87 -8.63 -2.25
N GLY A 58 -2.16 -8.98 -2.25
CA GLY A 58 -2.60 -10.34 -1.93
C GLY A 58 -2.18 -11.39 -2.96
N THR A 59 -2.04 -11.01 -4.22
CA THR A 59 -1.57 -11.89 -5.30
C THR A 59 -0.06 -12.04 -5.28
N ASP A 60 0.69 -10.95 -5.11
CA ASP A 60 2.16 -10.98 -5.17
C ASP A 60 2.81 -11.44 -3.86
N VAL A 61 2.21 -11.15 -2.71
CA VAL A 61 2.76 -11.46 -1.39
C VAL A 61 1.75 -12.29 -0.59
N THR A 62 1.64 -13.56 -0.99
CA THR A 62 0.61 -14.50 -0.50
C THR A 62 0.74 -14.84 0.99
N GLY A 63 1.95 -14.74 1.55
CA GLY A 63 2.23 -14.99 2.97
C GLY A 63 1.95 -13.82 3.91
N LEU A 64 1.52 -12.66 3.39
CA LEU A 64 1.29 -11.48 4.21
C LEU A 64 0.07 -11.66 5.12
N ASP A 65 0.24 -11.36 6.41
CA ASP A 65 -0.85 -11.39 7.38
C ASP A 65 -2.05 -10.56 6.88
N PRO A 66 -3.29 -11.12 6.90
CA PRO A 66 -4.47 -10.42 6.39
C PRO A 66 -4.77 -9.07 7.06
N ARG A 67 -4.41 -8.90 8.34
CA ARG A 67 -4.55 -7.64 9.07
C ARG A 67 -3.54 -6.62 8.57
N VAL A 68 -2.27 -7.02 8.47
CA VAL A 68 -1.19 -6.17 7.91
C VAL A 68 -1.55 -5.71 6.50
N ARG A 69 -2.07 -6.62 5.66
CA ARG A 69 -2.59 -6.29 4.33
C ARG A 69 -3.74 -5.29 4.37
N GLY A 70 -4.64 -5.40 5.35
CA GLY A 70 -5.73 -4.45 5.56
C GLY A 70 -5.27 -3.05 5.97
N ASP A 71 -4.22 -2.98 6.79
CA ASP A 71 -3.60 -1.73 7.21
C ASP A 71 -2.89 -1.04 6.04
N ILE A 72 -2.17 -1.80 5.21
CA ILE A 72 -1.54 -1.30 3.97
C ILE A 72 -2.59 -0.78 2.98
N ALA A 73 -3.69 -1.51 2.78
CA ALA A 73 -4.78 -1.06 1.91
C ALA A 73 -5.42 0.25 2.41
N ARG A 74 -5.53 0.42 3.73
CA ARG A 74 -5.98 1.68 4.34
C ARG A 74 -4.98 2.81 4.15
N LEU A 75 -3.68 2.55 4.22
CA LEU A 75 -2.65 3.57 3.97
C LEU A 75 -2.73 4.07 2.53
N CYS A 76 -2.88 3.18 1.54
CA CYS A 76 -3.03 3.56 0.14
C CYS A 76 -4.31 4.39 -0.10
N GLU A 77 -5.43 3.99 0.51
CA GLU A 77 -6.69 4.76 0.49
C GLU A 77 -6.48 6.18 1.03
N VAL A 78 -5.82 6.31 2.18
CA VAL A 78 -5.57 7.61 2.80
C VAL A 78 -4.62 8.45 1.95
N ALA A 79 -3.57 7.85 1.38
CA ALA A 79 -2.61 8.54 0.53
C ALA A 79 -3.29 9.16 -0.68
N VAL A 80 -4.12 8.39 -1.37
CA VAL A 80 -4.88 8.87 -2.53
C VAL A 80 -5.90 9.94 -2.15
N VAL A 81 -6.60 9.81 -1.02
CA VAL A 81 -7.63 10.78 -0.60
C VAL A 81 -7.03 12.08 -0.08
N ARG A 82 -5.88 12.01 0.59
CA ARG A 82 -5.26 13.18 1.27
C ARG A 82 -4.07 13.76 0.53
N GLY A 83 -3.61 13.13 -0.55
CA GLY A 83 -2.39 13.52 -1.26
C GLY A 83 -1.14 13.31 -0.40
N LEU A 84 -1.08 12.19 0.33
CA LEU A 84 0.17 11.72 0.95
C LEU A 84 1.03 10.98 -0.07
#